data_AF-A0A937GG22-F1
#
_entry.id   AF-A0A937GG22-F1
#
_cell.length_a   1.000
_cell.length_b   1.000
_cell.length_c   1.000
_cell.angle_alpha   90.00
_cell.angle_beta   90.00
_cell.angle_gamma   90.00
#
_symmetry.space_group_name_H-M   'P 1'
#
loop_
_entity.id
_entity.type
_entity.pdbx_description
1 polymer ?
#
loop_
_entity_poly.entity_id
_entity_poly.type
_entity_poly.pdbx_seq_one_letter_code
_entity_poly.pdbx_strand_id
1 'polypeptide(L)'
;MRHPEHTSHRAYIFIDIALIATFVLIGRNEHNSGSQFIGYLTTVSPFLIATLVAWSLPHVRKTPDSVASGLTVWATVIILGMVLRRTVFGGGTAVPFVVVATVFNGAFLNIWRTFARARSRRPDRGLPEG
;
A
#
# COMPACT_ATOMS: atom_id res chain seq x y z
N MET A 1 -16.99 29.65 3.26
CA MET A 1 -16.65 28.74 2.15
C MET A 1 -15.49 27.86 2.60
N ARG A 2 -15.78 26.66 3.13
CA ARG A 2 -14.71 25.71 3.53
C ARG A 2 -14.24 25.03 2.24
N HIS A 3 -12.99 25.20 1.86
CA HIS A 3 -12.38 24.38 0.81
C HIS A 3 -12.57 22.92 1.24
N PRO A 4 -13.25 22.07 0.45
CA PRO A 4 -13.23 20.65 0.72
C PRO A 4 -11.77 20.21 0.69
N GLU A 5 -11.28 19.79 1.85
CA GLU A 5 -9.97 19.15 2.03
C GLU A 5 -9.94 17.95 1.07
N HIS A 6 -9.46 18.18 -0.15
CA HIS A 6 -9.08 17.14 -1.08
C HIS A 6 -7.93 16.39 -0.41
N THR A 7 -8.25 15.48 0.51
CA THR A 7 -7.40 14.31 0.76
C THR A 7 -7.50 13.49 -0.52
N SER A 8 -6.82 14.02 -1.54
CA SER A 8 -6.95 13.67 -2.94
C SER A 8 -6.56 12.20 -3.05
N HIS A 9 -7.21 11.44 -3.94
CA HIS A 9 -6.82 10.06 -4.26
C HIS A 9 -5.29 9.89 -4.38
N ARG A 10 -4.61 10.94 -4.84
CA ARG A 10 -3.14 11.08 -4.86
C ARG A 10 -2.48 10.76 -3.51
N ALA A 11 -2.96 11.33 -2.40
CA ALA A 11 -2.38 11.11 -1.07
C ALA A 11 -2.46 9.63 -0.64
N TYR A 12 -3.59 8.98 -0.91
CA TYR A 12 -3.77 7.55 -0.62
C TYR A 12 -2.82 6.69 -1.45
N ILE A 13 -2.68 6.99 -2.74
CA ILE A 13 -1.74 6.31 -3.65
C ILE A 13 -0.30 6.48 -3.16
N PHE A 14 0.11 7.71 -2.80
CA PHE A 14 1.47 7.97 -2.31
C PHE A 14 1.78 7.22 -1.02
N ILE A 15 0.84 7.15 -0.08
CA ILE A 15 1.02 6.41 1.17
C ILE A 15 1.15 4.90 0.90
N ASP A 16 0.27 4.32 0.07
CA ASP A 16 0.36 2.91 -0.28
C ASP A 16 1.69 2.58 -0.98
N ILE A 17 2.13 3.41 -1.93
CA ILE A 17 3.42 3.26 -2.61
C ILE A 17 4.59 3.36 -1.61
N ALA A 18 4.56 4.33 -0.72
CA ALA A 18 5.61 4.52 0.28
C ALA A 18 5.71 3.32 1.23
N LEU A 19 4.57 2.80 1.71
CA LEU A 19 4.52 1.61 2.58
C LEU A 19 5.13 0.39 1.88
N ILE A 20 4.79 0.16 0.62
CA ILE A 20 5.29 -0.97 -0.17
C ILE A 20 6.79 -0.81 -0.46
N ALA A 21 7.23 0.39 -0.83
CA ALA A 21 8.64 0.69 -1.05
C ALA A 21 9.47 0.47 0.22
N THR A 22 9.00 0.97 1.37
CA THR A 22 9.65 0.77 2.67
C THR A 22 9.70 -0.71 3.05
N PHE A 23 8.62 -1.47 2.84
CA PHE A 23 8.62 -2.92 3.07
C PHE A 23 9.74 -3.62 2.27
N VAL A 24 9.84 -3.33 0.96
CA VAL A 24 10.86 -3.94 0.10
C VAL A 24 12.27 -3.52 0.49
N LEU A 25 12.44 -2.25 0.89
CA LEU A 25 13.72 -1.73 1.36
C LEU A 25 14.19 -2.45 2.63
N ILE A 26 13.31 -2.59 3.63
CA ILE A 26 13.61 -3.28 4.88
C ILE A 26 13.93 -4.75 4.59
N GLY A 27 13.03 -5.46 3.89
CA GLY A 27 13.19 -6.90 3.67
C GLY A 27 14.37 -7.30 2.78
N ARG A 28 14.98 -6.37 2.04
CA ARG A 28 16.17 -6.64 1.23
C ARG A 28 17.49 -6.38 1.97
N ASN A 29 17.50 -5.50 2.98
CA ASN A 29 18.71 -5.21 3.76
C ASN A 29 19.25 -6.44 4.52
N GLU A 30 18.42 -7.47 4.76
CA GLU A 30 18.85 -8.74 5.38
C GLU A 30 19.74 -9.64 4.48
N HIS A 31 19.79 -9.46 3.15
CA HIS A 31 20.52 -10.36 2.24
C HIS A 31 21.49 -9.60 1.31
N ASN A 32 22.69 -9.31 1.82
CA ASN A 32 23.77 -8.67 1.06
C ASN A 32 24.35 -9.60 -0.02
N SER A 33 24.23 -9.22 -1.30
CA SER A 33 25.16 -9.54 -2.41
C SER A 33 24.76 -8.78 -3.70
N GLY A 34 25.57 -7.80 -4.12
CA GLY A 34 25.49 -7.14 -5.45
C GLY A 34 24.52 -5.96 -5.59
N SER A 35 24.88 -5.00 -6.46
CA SER A 35 24.16 -3.75 -6.83
C SER A 35 22.88 -3.48 -6.02
N GLN A 36 23.05 -2.79 -4.88
CA GLN A 36 21.96 -2.50 -3.95
C GLN A 36 20.84 -1.65 -4.59
N PHE A 37 21.10 -0.93 -5.67
CA PHE A 37 20.06 -0.15 -6.32
C PHE A 37 19.26 -0.96 -7.34
N ILE A 38 19.92 -1.65 -8.27
CA ILE A 38 19.25 -2.42 -9.33
C ILE A 38 18.39 -3.52 -8.73
N GLY A 39 18.90 -4.27 -7.76
CA GLY A 39 18.12 -5.35 -7.14
C GLY A 39 16.94 -4.86 -6.30
N TYR A 40 16.95 -3.59 -5.87
CA TYR A 40 15.83 -2.99 -5.13
C TYR A 40 14.75 -2.65 -6.14
N LEU A 41 15.12 -2.01 -7.25
CA LEU A 41 14.21 -1.71 -8.35
C LEU A 41 13.57 -2.99 -8.89
N THR A 42 14.32 -4.06 -9.12
CA THR A 42 13.74 -5.33 -9.61
C THR A 42 12.81 -5.97 -8.59
N THR A 43 13.04 -5.80 -7.29
CA THR A 43 12.18 -6.36 -6.24
C THR A 43 10.92 -5.53 -6.02
N VAL A 44 11.01 -4.20 -6.05
CA VAL A 44 9.89 -3.30 -5.77
C VAL A 44 8.94 -3.17 -6.97
N SER A 45 9.47 -3.25 -8.19
CA SER A 45 8.71 -3.11 -9.45
C SER A 45 7.43 -3.96 -9.53
N PRO A 46 7.46 -5.29 -9.31
CA PRO A 46 6.25 -6.11 -9.42
C PRO A 46 5.15 -5.69 -8.43
N PHE A 47 5.52 -5.24 -7.22
CA PHE A 47 4.55 -4.77 -6.23
C PHE A 47 3.99 -3.39 -6.58
N LEU A 48 4.80 -2.50 -7.14
CA LEU A 48 4.32 -1.21 -7.64
C LEU A 48 3.35 -1.39 -8.80
N ILE A 49 3.65 -2.28 -9.75
CA ILE A 49 2.75 -2.62 -10.85
C ILE A 49 1.43 -3.16 -10.28
N ALA A 50 1.48 -4.10 -9.33
CA ALA A 50 0.29 -4.63 -8.69
C ALA A 50 -0.55 -3.56 -7.95
N THR A 51 0.12 -2.58 -7.34
CA THR A 51 -0.55 -1.44 -6.67
C THR A 51 -1.29 -0.56 -7.67
N LEU A 52 -0.65 -0.24 -8.81
CA LEU A 52 -1.28 0.54 -9.89
C LEU A 52 -2.48 -0.20 -10.49
N VAL A 53 -2.38 -1.52 -10.64
CA VAL A 53 -3.50 -2.37 -11.08
C VAL A 53 -4.64 -2.32 -10.07
N ALA A 54 -4.36 -2.47 -8.77
CA ALA A 54 -5.37 -2.39 -7.73
C ALA A 54 -6.10 -1.04 -7.71
N TRP A 55 -5.34 0.05 -7.85
CA TRP A 55 -5.90 1.41 -7.93
C TRP A 55 -6.66 1.68 -9.23
N SER A 56 -6.55 0.82 -10.24
CA SER A 56 -7.35 0.91 -11.45
C SER A 56 -8.78 0.40 -11.27
N LEU A 57 -9.06 -0.35 -10.19
CA LEU A 57 -10.40 -0.83 -9.91
C LEU A 57 -11.32 0.33 -9.47
N PRO A 58 -12.50 0.49 -10.11
CA PRO A 58 -13.41 1.61 -9.82
C PRO A 58 -13.87 1.68 -8.35
N HIS A 59 -14.05 0.54 -7.68
CA HIS A 59 -14.50 0.52 -6.27
C HIS A 59 -13.44 1.07 -5.30
N VAL A 60 -12.16 0.76 -5.56
CA VAL A 60 -11.02 1.27 -4.77
C VAL A 60 -10.94 2.79 -4.87
N ARG A 61 -11.14 3.33 -6.08
CA ARG A 61 -11.17 4.78 -6.32
C ARG A 61 -12.38 5.45 -5.67
N LYS A 62 -13.55 4.81 -5.70
CA LYS A 62 -14.79 5.38 -5.16
C LYS A 62 -14.82 5.45 -3.64
N THR A 63 -14.16 4.51 -2.95
CA THR A 63 -14.16 4.43 -1.48
C THR A 63 -12.76 4.15 -0.93
N PRO A 64 -11.79 5.05 -1.11
CA PRO A 64 -10.38 4.78 -0.81
C PRO A 64 -10.09 4.55 0.69
N ASP A 65 -10.94 5.07 1.56
CA ASP A 65 -10.90 4.96 3.02
C ASP A 65 -11.60 3.69 3.57
N SER A 66 -12.29 2.94 2.72
CA SER A 66 -12.95 1.69 3.07
C SER A 66 -11.95 0.56 3.35
N VAL A 67 -12.26 -0.26 4.37
CA VAL A 67 -11.52 -1.50 4.66
C VAL A 67 -11.60 -2.47 3.48
N ALA A 68 -12.72 -2.51 2.75
CA ALA A 68 -12.85 -3.36 1.56
C ALA A 68 -11.89 -2.94 0.44
N SER A 69 -11.67 -1.63 0.27
CA SER A 69 -10.68 -1.11 -0.68
C SER A 69 -9.26 -1.44 -0.24
N GLY A 70 -8.95 -1.30 1.06
CA GLY A 70 -7.67 -1.72 1.63
C GLY A 70 -7.40 -3.22 1.41
N LEU A 71 -8.40 -4.06 1.63
CA LEU A 71 -8.32 -5.50 1.42
C LEU A 71 -8.13 -5.86 -0.07
N THR A 72 -8.81 -5.15 -0.96
CA THR A 72 -8.67 -5.33 -2.42
C THR A 72 -7.27 -4.96 -2.89
N VAL A 73 -6.74 -3.83 -2.43
CA VAL A 73 -5.36 -3.41 -2.73
C VAL A 73 -4.37 -4.42 -2.19
N TRP A 74 -4.54 -4.84 -0.93
CA TRP A 74 -3.69 -5.85 -0.31
C TRP A 74 -3.69 -7.17 -1.08
N ALA A 75 -4.86 -7.74 -1.36
CA ALA A 75 -4.98 -9.01 -2.08
C ALA A 75 -4.34 -8.92 -3.48
N THR A 76 -4.59 -7.82 -4.19
CA THR A 76 -4.00 -7.60 -5.52
C THR A 76 -2.48 -7.49 -5.42
N VAL A 77 -1.94 -6.71 -4.48
CA VAL A 77 -0.49 -6.54 -4.29
C VAL A 77 0.21 -7.85 -3.97
N ILE A 78 -0.37 -8.69 -3.11
CA ILE A 78 0.21 -9.99 -2.76
C ILE A 78 0.14 -10.97 -3.94
N ILE A 79 -1.06 -11.17 -4.52
CA ILE A 79 -1.25 -12.17 -5.57
C ILE A 79 -0.49 -11.75 -6.83
N LEU A 80 -0.77 -10.56 -7.35
CA LEU A 80 -0.19 -10.10 -8.61
C LEU A 80 1.29 -9.76 -8.46
N GLY A 81 1.70 -9.18 -7.32
CA GLY A 81 3.12 -8.90 -7.05
C GLY A 81 3.96 -10.16 -6.99
N MET A 82 3.48 -11.23 -6.33
CA MET A 82 4.22 -12.50 -6.28
C MET A 82 4.24 -13.23 -7.62
N VAL A 83 3.13 -13.20 -8.36
CA VAL A 83 3.06 -13.78 -9.71
C VAL A 83 4.03 -13.06 -10.64
N LEU A 84 3.96 -11.72 -10.74
CA LEU A 84 4.86 -10.93 -11.58
C LEU A 84 6.32 -11.12 -11.17
N ARG A 85 6.60 -11.12 -9.86
CA ARG A 85 7.97 -11.33 -9.35
C ARG A 85 8.55 -12.67 -9.81
N ARG A 86 7.73 -13.73 -9.82
CA ARG A 86 8.15 -15.08 -10.23
C ARG A 86 8.27 -15.21 -11.76
N THR A 87 7.31 -14.69 -12.52
CA THR A 87 7.21 -14.95 -13.97
C THR A 87 7.96 -13.94 -14.82
N VAL A 88 8.00 -12.67 -14.41
CA VAL A 88 8.56 -11.56 -15.21
C VAL A 88 9.93 -11.13 -14.70
N PHE A 89 10.09 -11.05 -13.37
CA PHE A 89 11.33 -10.53 -12.76
C PHE A 89 12.31 -11.63 -12.32
N GLY A 90 11.99 -12.91 -12.55
CA GLY A 90 12.86 -14.04 -12.24
C GLY A 90 13.22 -14.21 -10.75
N GLY A 91 12.50 -13.53 -9.86
CA GLY A 91 12.75 -13.58 -8.42
C GLY A 91 12.14 -14.83 -7.77
N GLY A 92 12.90 -15.51 -6.93
CA GLY A 92 12.41 -16.69 -6.19
C GLY A 92 11.36 -16.34 -5.12
N THR A 93 10.24 -17.07 -5.07
CA THR A 93 9.16 -16.87 -4.10
C THR A 93 9.50 -17.55 -2.77
N ALA A 94 10.40 -16.96 -1.97
CA ALA A 94 10.70 -17.46 -0.65
C ALA A 94 9.46 -17.37 0.26
N VAL A 95 9.06 -18.48 0.88
CA VAL A 95 7.89 -18.54 1.78
C VAL A 95 7.95 -17.46 2.88
N PRO A 96 9.10 -17.22 3.55
CA PRO A 96 9.18 -16.15 4.55
C PRO A 96 8.85 -14.77 3.98
N PHE A 97 9.32 -14.46 2.77
CA PHE A 97 9.03 -13.19 2.11
C PHE A 97 7.53 -13.02 1.82
N VAL A 98 6.83 -14.09 1.41
CA VAL A 98 5.38 -14.06 1.21
C VAL A 98 4.65 -13.79 2.52
N VAL A 99 5.04 -14.46 3.61
CA VAL A 99 4.42 -14.28 4.93
C VAL A 99 4.61 -12.86 5.42
N VAL A 100 5.84 -12.33 5.41
CA VAL A 100 6.13 -10.96 5.86
C VAL A 100 5.44 -9.94 4.96
N ALA A 101 5.47 -10.11 3.63
CA ALA A 101 4.75 -9.24 2.71
C ALA A 101 3.26 -9.20 3.02
N THR A 102 2.66 -10.36 3.27
CA THR A 102 1.23 -10.52 3.55
C THR A 102 0.85 -9.82 4.85
N VAL A 103 1.57 -10.10 5.94
CA VAL A 103 1.26 -9.54 7.26
C VAL A 103 1.56 -8.04 7.30
N PHE A 104 2.73 -7.60 6.82
CA PHE A 104 3.14 -6.20 6.90
C PHE A 104 2.27 -5.30 6.03
N ASN A 105 2.11 -5.63 4.74
CA ASN A 105 1.27 -4.81 3.85
C ASN A 105 -0.20 -4.89 4.27
N GLY A 106 -0.67 -6.06 4.72
CA GLY A 106 -2.04 -6.23 5.21
C GLY A 106 -2.33 -5.34 6.40
N ALA A 107 -1.44 -5.34 7.41
CA ALA A 107 -1.59 -4.49 8.58
C ALA A 107 -1.50 -3.00 8.21
N PHE A 108 -0.43 -2.57 7.54
CA PHE A 108 -0.19 -1.14 7.31
C PHE A 108 -1.20 -0.51 6.34
N LEU A 109 -1.59 -1.19 5.25
CA LEU A 109 -2.57 -0.68 4.29
C LEU A 109 -3.96 -0.52 4.93
N ASN A 110 -4.34 -1.38 5.88
CA ASN A 110 -5.64 -1.30 6.54
C ASN A 110 -5.63 -0.38 7.77
N ILE A 111 -4.58 -0.43 8.61
CA ILE A 111 -4.47 0.40 9.82
C ILE A 111 -4.52 1.88 9.46
N TRP A 112 -3.76 2.33 8.47
CA TRP A 112 -3.72 3.76 8.14
C TRP A 112 -5.08 4.28 7.63
N ARG A 113 -5.81 3.45 6.86
CA ARG A 113 -7.16 3.77 6.37
C ARG A 113 -8.17 3.88 7.51
N THR A 114 -8.10 2.99 8.50
CA THR A 114 -8.94 3.11 9.70
C THR A 114 -8.64 4.39 10.48
N PHE A 115 -7.36 4.80 10.59
CA PHE A 115 -6.96 6.07 11.18
C PHE A 115 -7.44 7.29 10.38
N ALA A 116 -7.35 7.25 9.05
CA ALA A 116 -7.85 8.32 8.18
C ALA A 116 -9.36 8.51 8.38
N ARG A 117 -10.12 7.41 8.35
CA ARG A 117 -11.57 7.41 8.59
C ARG A 117 -11.94 7.90 9.99
N ALA A 118 -11.18 7.52 11.01
CA ALA A 118 -11.39 7.99 12.39
C ALA A 118 -11.14 9.50 12.53
N ARG A 119 -10.15 10.06 11.82
CA ARG A 119 -9.88 11.51 11.82
C ARG A 119 -10.96 12.29 11.09
N SER A 120 -11.46 11.80 9.95
CA SER A 120 -12.56 12.43 9.21
C SER A 120 -13.90 12.41 9.96
N ARG A 121 -14.06 11.50 10.92
CA ARG A 121 -15.27 11.37 11.76
C ARG A 121 -15.27 12.22 13.02
N ARG A 122 -14.18 12.95 13.33
CA ARG A 122 -14.18 13.83 14.51
C ARG A 122 -15.24 14.91 14.29
N PRO A 123 -16.34 14.93 15.07
CA PRO A 123 -17.29 16.03 15.02
C PRO A 123 -16.53 17.29 15.41
N ASP A 124 -16.65 18.34 14.59
CA ASP A 124 -16.33 19.70 15.00
C ASP A 124 -17.03 19.88 16.36
N ARG A 125 -16.24 19.94 17.44
CA ARG A 125 -16.79 20.13 18.78
C ARG A 125 -17.28 21.57 18.78
N GLY A 126 -18.51 21.76 18.33
CA GLY A 126 -19.22 23.04 18.38
C GLY A 126 -19.10 23.53 19.81
N LEU A 127 -18.29 24.57 19.99
CA LEU A 127 -18.24 25.29 21.24
C LEU A 127 -19.68 25.77 21.50
N PRO A 128 -20.22 25.60 22.72
CA PRO A 128 -21.46 26.27 23.07
C PRO A 128 -21.21 27.78 22.93
N GLU A 129 -21.86 28.40 21.96
CA GLU A 129 -21.96 29.85 21.83
C GLU A 129 -22.68 30.34 23.10
N GLY A 130 -21.90 30.85 24.06
CA GLY A 130 -22.38 31.47 25.29
C GLY A 130 -22.51 32.97 25.14
#